data_AF-A0A957SYY4-F1
#
_entry.id   AF-A0A957SYY4-F1
#
_cell.length_a   1.000
_cell.length_b   1.000
_cell.length_c   1.000
_cell.angle_alpha   90.00
_cell.angle_beta   90.00
_cell.angle_gamma   90.00
#
_symmetry.space_group_name_H-M   'P 1'
#
loop_
_entity.id
_entity.type
_entity.pdbx_description
1 polymer ?
#
loop_
_entity_poly.entity_id
_entity_poly.type
_entity_poly.pdbx_seq_one_letter_code
_entity_poly.pdbx_strand_id
1 'polypeptide(L)'
;IGIYSATHPYSLIDYTATILAFVWVATPGFLLAFVAAWVVFRYMGFSPLGLNSTEFLDAPMNAAKMMDRVKHLILPILIIGLSGTGATIRVMRANLLDELKKQYVTTARAKGVPELRILFKYPVRIAFNPLISTIGWLLPAIISGEVIISVVLSMPTMGPTLLRATLSQDMYLVGSIVLILSTLTVVGTLLSDIYLAWADPRIRFESTGK
;
A
#
# COMPACT_ATOMS: atom_id res chain seq x y z
N ILE A 1 5.88 -11.67 3.83
CA ILE A 1 7.19 -11.36 4.46
C ILE A 1 7.04 -11.15 5.97
N GLY A 2 6.23 -10.20 6.44
CA GLY A 2 6.07 -9.94 7.89
C GLY A 2 5.68 -11.17 8.74
N ILE A 3 4.77 -12.02 8.25
CA ILE A 3 4.40 -13.28 8.94
C ILE A 3 5.62 -14.19 9.12
N TYR A 4 6.36 -14.43 8.04
CA TYR A 4 7.51 -15.34 8.04
C TYR A 4 8.65 -14.82 8.93
N SER A 5 8.92 -13.51 8.86
CA SER A 5 9.93 -12.84 9.68
C SER A 5 9.57 -12.86 11.17
N ALA A 6 8.29 -12.80 11.55
CA ALA A 6 7.86 -12.96 12.94
C ALA A 6 7.93 -14.40 13.45
N THR A 7 7.72 -15.41 12.60
CA THR A 7 7.81 -16.83 13.00
C THR A 7 9.25 -17.35 13.04
N HIS A 8 10.18 -16.68 12.35
CA HIS A 8 11.60 -17.01 12.31
C HIS A 8 12.46 -15.80 12.73
N PRO A 9 12.31 -15.31 13.98
CA PRO A 9 13.04 -14.14 14.44
C PRO A 9 14.55 -14.41 14.43
N TYR A 10 15.33 -13.38 14.07
CA TYR A 10 16.80 -13.44 13.98
C TYR A 10 17.36 -14.37 12.90
N SER A 11 16.52 -14.87 11.99
CA SER A 11 16.98 -15.61 10.81
C SER A 11 17.64 -14.68 9.78
N LEU A 12 18.43 -15.25 8.86
CA LEU A 12 18.99 -14.48 7.72
C LEU A 12 17.89 -13.78 6.91
N ILE A 13 16.73 -14.43 6.75
CA ILE A 13 15.58 -13.87 6.04
C ILE A 13 14.97 -12.70 6.83
N ASP A 14 14.91 -12.80 8.16
CA ASP A 14 14.44 -11.70 9.03
C ASP A 14 15.36 -10.47 8.92
N TYR A 15 16.68 -10.67 9.02
CA TYR A 15 17.65 -9.58 8.87
C TYR A 15 17.60 -8.94 7.49
N THR A 16 17.64 -9.74 6.41
CA THR A 16 17.58 -9.23 5.03
C THR A 16 16.28 -8.49 4.75
N ALA A 17 15.13 -9.05 5.14
CA ALA A 17 13.83 -8.39 5.01
C ALA A 17 13.76 -7.07 5.80
N THR A 18 14.34 -7.05 7.00
CA THR A 18 14.38 -5.85 7.85
C THR A 18 15.26 -4.76 7.26
N ILE A 19 16.47 -5.11 6.80
CA ILE A 19 17.39 -4.16 6.13
C ILE A 19 16.72 -3.57 4.90
N LEU A 20 16.15 -4.42 4.02
CA LEU A 20 15.43 -3.94 2.85
C LEU A 20 14.27 -3.03 3.24
N ALA A 21 13.45 -3.42 4.23
CA ALA A 21 12.35 -2.58 4.70
C ALA A 21 12.82 -1.21 5.25
N PHE A 22 13.99 -1.14 5.88
CA PHE A 22 14.57 0.13 6.32
C PHE A 22 15.06 0.97 5.14
N VAL A 23 15.74 0.37 4.16
CA VAL A 23 16.14 1.07 2.92
C VAL A 23 14.93 1.67 2.22
N TRP A 24 13.85 0.89 2.06
CA TRP A 24 12.63 1.35 1.40
C TRP A 24 11.90 2.46 2.18
N VAL A 25 11.84 2.38 3.52
CA VAL A 25 11.18 3.42 4.31
C VAL A 25 12.06 4.68 4.45
N ALA A 26 13.38 4.53 4.45
CA ALA A 26 14.31 5.66 4.51
C ALA A 26 14.41 6.40 3.17
N THR A 27 14.15 5.72 2.05
CA THR A 27 14.22 6.32 0.72
C THR A 27 12.86 6.91 0.34
N PRO A 28 12.76 8.22 0.06
CA PRO A 28 11.50 8.80 -0.40
C PRO A 28 11.00 8.17 -1.70
N GLY A 29 9.71 7.86 -1.78
CA GLY A 29 9.11 7.19 -2.95
C GLY A 29 9.32 7.93 -4.27
N PHE A 30 9.33 9.27 -4.25
CA PHE A 30 9.61 10.07 -5.45
C PHE A 30 11.06 9.95 -5.93
N LEU A 31 12.02 9.78 -5.01
CA LEU A 31 13.43 9.61 -5.35
C LEU A 31 13.64 8.24 -6.00
N LEU A 32 12.99 7.21 -5.44
CA LEU A 32 12.94 5.88 -6.06
C LEU A 32 12.32 5.95 -7.45
N ALA A 33 11.22 6.71 -7.62
CA ALA A 33 10.60 6.91 -8.92
C ALA A 33 11.56 7.53 -9.93
N PHE A 34 12.27 8.58 -9.52
CA PHE A 34 13.23 9.28 -10.36
C PHE A 34 14.38 8.36 -10.81
N VAL A 35 15.04 7.69 -9.85
CA VAL A 35 16.16 6.79 -10.14
C VAL A 35 15.70 5.61 -11.00
N ALA A 36 14.57 4.98 -10.67
CA ALA A 36 14.07 3.85 -11.43
C ALA A 36 13.65 4.25 -12.84
N ALA A 37 13.03 5.43 -13.02
CA ALA A 37 12.71 5.97 -14.34
C ALA A 37 13.98 6.21 -15.17
N TRP A 38 15.03 6.77 -14.57
CA TRP A 38 16.32 6.96 -15.22
C TRP A 38 16.96 5.62 -15.64
N VAL A 39 16.95 4.61 -14.77
CA VAL A 39 17.47 3.26 -15.09
C VAL A 39 16.71 2.65 -16.27
N VAL A 40 15.38 2.66 -16.23
CA VAL A 40 14.54 2.12 -17.31
C VAL A 40 14.82 2.86 -18.62
N PHE A 41 14.86 4.18 -18.59
CA PHE A 41 15.18 4.98 -19.77
C PHE A 41 16.58 4.67 -20.33
N ARG A 42 17.60 4.63 -19.47
CA ARG A 42 19.00 4.44 -19.88
C ARG A 42 19.28 3.05 -20.46
N TYR A 43 18.72 2.00 -19.85
CA TYR A 43 19.07 0.62 -20.18
C TYR A 43 18.04 -0.08 -21.05
N MET A 44 16.76 0.27 -20.97
CA MET A 44 15.70 -0.35 -21.76
C MET A 44 15.33 0.45 -23.01
N GLY A 45 15.86 1.68 -23.17
CA GLY A 45 15.54 2.55 -24.31
C GLY A 45 14.06 2.95 -24.37
N PHE A 46 13.32 2.75 -23.28
CA PHE A 46 11.89 2.97 -23.14
C PHE A 46 11.67 4.10 -22.14
N SER A 47 10.86 5.11 -22.50
CA SER A 47 10.46 6.16 -21.56
C SER A 47 9.32 5.65 -20.68
N PRO A 48 9.52 5.47 -19.37
CA PRO A 48 8.45 5.06 -18.46
C PRO A 48 7.59 6.26 -18.00
N LEU A 49 7.81 7.44 -18.58
CA LEU A 49 7.10 8.66 -18.24
C LEU A 49 5.78 8.73 -19.01
N GLY A 50 4.73 9.21 -18.35
CA GLY A 50 3.40 9.31 -18.93
C GLY A 50 2.64 7.98 -18.92
N LEU A 51 1.44 8.00 -19.51
CA LEU A 51 0.55 6.85 -19.55
C LEU A 51 0.67 6.04 -20.86
N ASN A 52 1.18 6.64 -21.92
CA ASN A 52 1.37 6.00 -23.22
C ASN A 52 2.67 6.53 -23.85
N SER A 53 3.27 5.73 -24.74
CA SER A 53 4.35 6.16 -25.63
C SER A 53 3.87 7.29 -26.55
N THR A 54 4.81 8.10 -27.03
CA THR A 54 4.52 9.24 -27.93
C THR A 54 3.75 8.84 -29.18
N GLU A 55 4.01 7.66 -29.73
CA GLU A 55 3.32 7.10 -30.91
C GLU A 55 1.84 6.79 -30.67
N PHE A 56 1.47 6.51 -29.41
CA PHE A 56 0.11 6.13 -29.03
C PHE A 56 -0.69 7.27 -28.41
N LEU A 57 -0.18 8.50 -28.31
CA LEU A 57 -0.90 9.62 -27.70
C LEU A 57 -2.22 9.89 -28.43
N ASP A 58 -2.15 10.13 -29.74
CA ASP A 58 -3.32 10.46 -30.59
C ASP A 58 -3.93 9.24 -31.31
N ALA A 59 -3.35 8.05 -31.12
CA ALA A 59 -3.87 6.83 -31.73
C ALA A 59 -5.23 6.43 -31.13
N PRO A 60 -6.17 5.87 -31.92
CA PRO A 60 -7.41 5.33 -31.40
C PRO A 60 -7.15 4.18 -30.42
N MET A 61 -8.09 3.96 -29.50
CA MET A 61 -7.97 2.88 -28.52
C MET A 61 -7.99 1.52 -29.24
N ASN A 62 -6.87 0.80 -29.19
CA ASN A 62 -6.73 -0.55 -29.72
C ASN A 62 -5.93 -1.42 -28.72
N ALA A 63 -5.83 -2.71 -29.02
CA ALA A 63 -5.10 -3.65 -28.16
C ALA A 63 -3.62 -3.26 -27.97
N ALA A 64 -2.98 -2.66 -28.99
CA ALA A 64 -1.59 -2.21 -28.93
C ALA A 64 -1.41 -1.04 -27.95
N LYS A 65 -2.27 -0.02 -28.02
CA LYS A 65 -2.31 1.11 -27.09
C LYS A 65 -2.62 0.66 -25.67
N MET A 66 -3.49 -0.34 -25.49
CA MET A 66 -3.77 -0.90 -24.16
C MET A 66 -2.56 -1.64 -23.59
N MET A 67 -1.86 -2.44 -24.41
CA MET A 67 -0.63 -3.12 -23.98
C MET A 67 0.47 -2.11 -23.64
N ASP A 68 0.60 -1.05 -24.41
CA ASP A 68 1.52 0.06 -24.13
C ASP A 68 1.21 0.74 -22.79
N ARG A 69 -0.06 1.02 -22.49
CA ARG A 69 -0.48 1.54 -21.18
C ARG A 69 -0.09 0.62 -20.04
N VAL A 70 -0.34 -0.68 -20.18
CA VAL A 70 0.01 -1.65 -19.13
C VAL A 70 1.52 -1.62 -18.86
N LYS A 71 2.36 -1.52 -19.90
CA LYS A 71 3.81 -1.37 -19.74
C LYS A 71 4.20 -0.11 -18.96
N HIS A 72 3.56 1.03 -19.24
CA HIS A 72 3.81 2.28 -18.52
C HIS A 72 3.33 2.23 -17.06
N LEU A 73 2.35 1.40 -16.72
CA LEU A 73 1.85 1.25 -15.36
C LEU A 73 2.75 0.38 -14.47
N ILE A 74 3.58 -0.50 -15.04
CA ILE A 74 4.44 -1.42 -14.26
C ILE A 74 5.34 -0.66 -13.29
N LEU A 75 6.04 0.37 -13.78
CA LEU A 75 6.98 1.12 -12.96
C LEU A 75 6.28 1.86 -11.79
N PRO A 76 5.23 2.68 -12.02
CA PRO A 76 4.45 3.27 -10.94
C PRO A 76 3.92 2.26 -9.92
N ILE A 77 3.37 1.12 -10.38
CA ILE A 77 2.84 0.07 -9.49
C ILE A 77 3.95 -0.48 -8.59
N LEU A 78 5.12 -0.75 -9.15
CA LEU A 78 6.27 -1.24 -8.38
C LEU A 78 6.73 -0.20 -7.35
N ILE A 79 6.85 1.06 -7.73
CA ILE A 79 7.33 2.11 -6.81
C ILE A 79 6.34 2.32 -5.66
N ILE A 80 5.05 2.44 -5.96
CA ILE A 80 4.00 2.64 -4.95
C ILE A 80 3.94 1.41 -4.03
N GLY A 81 3.95 0.21 -4.62
CA GLY A 81 3.95 -1.05 -3.87
C GLY A 81 5.16 -1.19 -2.95
N LEU A 82 6.37 -0.92 -3.44
CA LEU A 82 7.60 -1.03 -2.65
C LEU A 82 7.66 0.00 -1.52
N SER A 83 7.25 1.24 -1.80
CA SER A 83 7.28 2.34 -0.82
C SER A 83 6.41 2.04 0.41
N GLY A 84 5.23 1.45 0.21
CA GLY A 84 4.33 1.05 1.31
C GLY A 84 4.71 -0.27 1.99
N THR A 85 5.32 -1.20 1.25
CA THR A 85 5.57 -2.58 1.73
C THR A 85 6.51 -2.61 2.93
N GLY A 86 7.54 -1.75 2.99
CA GLY A 86 8.50 -1.73 4.09
C GLY A 86 7.86 -1.46 5.45
N ALA A 87 6.95 -0.47 5.52
CA ALA A 87 6.22 -0.16 6.74
C ALA A 87 5.25 -1.30 7.12
N THR A 88 4.50 -1.80 6.14
CA THR A 88 3.53 -2.90 6.32
C THR A 88 4.19 -4.18 6.86
N ILE A 89 5.38 -4.53 6.36
CA ILE A 89 6.14 -5.70 6.86
C ILE A 89 6.46 -5.54 8.36
N ARG A 90 6.92 -4.36 8.78
CA ARG A 90 7.29 -4.11 10.17
C ARG A 90 6.08 -4.09 11.09
N VAL A 91 4.99 -3.45 10.69
CA VAL A 91 3.72 -3.44 11.44
C VAL A 91 3.22 -4.88 11.62
N MET A 92 3.17 -5.66 10.54
CA MET A 92 2.74 -7.06 10.62
C MET A 92 3.64 -7.90 11.53
N ARG A 93 4.97 -7.71 11.43
CA ARG A 93 5.94 -8.45 12.25
C ARG A 93 5.79 -8.12 13.73
N ALA A 94 5.69 -6.84 14.07
CA ALA A 94 5.54 -6.38 15.45
C ALA A 94 4.23 -6.92 16.07
N ASN A 95 3.10 -6.71 15.39
CA ASN A 95 1.80 -7.18 15.85
C ASN A 95 1.78 -8.70 16.06
N LEU A 96 2.36 -9.46 15.12
CA LEU A 96 2.37 -10.91 15.20
C LEU A 96 3.30 -11.42 16.31
N LEU A 97 4.45 -10.77 16.54
CA LEU A 97 5.34 -11.12 17.64
C LEU A 97 4.69 -10.94 19.01
N ASP A 98 3.87 -9.89 19.17
CA ASP A 98 3.13 -9.67 20.41
C ASP A 98 1.98 -10.65 20.57
N GLU A 99 1.28 -10.97 19.48
CA GLU A 99 0.17 -11.91 19.49
C GLU A 99 0.63 -13.36 19.78
N LEU A 100 1.79 -13.77 19.27
CA LEU A 100 2.39 -15.09 19.51
C LEU A 100 2.77 -15.34 20.98
N LYS A 101 2.96 -14.28 21.78
CA LYS A 101 3.30 -14.38 23.21
C LYS A 101 2.08 -14.58 24.12
N LYS A 102 0.85 -14.54 23.58
CA LYS A 102 -0.37 -14.61 24.38
C LYS A 102 -0.67 -16.04 24.84
N GLN A 103 -1.26 -16.16 26.04
CA GLN A 103 -1.54 -17.44 26.70
C GLN A 103 -2.38 -18.41 25.85
N TYR A 104 -3.33 -17.91 25.06
CA TYR A 104 -4.16 -18.78 24.23
C TYR A 104 -3.34 -19.52 23.15
N VAL A 105 -2.22 -18.94 22.68
CA VAL A 105 -1.30 -19.57 21.73
C VAL A 105 -0.53 -20.69 22.44
N THR A 106 0.02 -20.39 23.63
CA THR A 106 0.72 -21.37 24.46
C THR A 106 -0.17 -22.56 24.82
N THR A 107 -1.42 -22.29 25.22
CA THR A 107 -2.40 -23.34 25.54
C THR A 107 -2.77 -24.17 24.32
N ALA A 108 -2.94 -23.56 23.14
CA ALA A 108 -3.20 -24.29 21.91
C ALA A 108 -2.02 -25.19 21.51
N ARG A 109 -0.78 -24.71 21.70
CA ARG A 109 0.43 -25.49 21.47
C ARG A 109 0.55 -26.66 22.46
N ALA A 110 0.25 -26.43 23.74
CA ALA A 110 0.22 -27.48 24.76
C ALA A 110 -0.85 -28.55 24.49
N LYS A 111 -1.95 -28.19 23.82
CA LYS A 111 -2.98 -29.12 23.34
C LYS A 111 -2.59 -29.89 22.06
N GLY A 112 -1.36 -29.72 21.55
CA GLY A 112 -0.86 -30.43 20.38
C GLY A 112 -1.46 -29.98 19.04
N VAL A 113 -2.06 -28.78 18.98
CA VAL A 113 -2.59 -28.26 17.71
C VAL A 113 -1.41 -27.94 16.77
N PRO A 114 -1.49 -28.30 15.47
CA PRO A 114 -0.40 -28.02 14.52
C PRO A 114 -0.08 -26.52 14.42
N GLU A 115 1.21 -26.16 14.42
CA GLU A 115 1.70 -24.76 14.49
C GLU A 115 1.12 -23.88 13.37
N LEU A 116 1.10 -24.37 12.11
CA LEU A 116 0.51 -23.65 10.98
C LEU A 116 -0.99 -23.38 11.17
N ARG A 117 -1.72 -24.34 11.75
CA ARG A 117 -3.16 -24.20 12.00
C ARG A 117 -3.41 -23.19 13.12
N ILE A 118 -2.61 -23.19 14.19
CA ILE A 118 -2.70 -22.18 15.25
C ILE A 118 -2.42 -20.79 14.67
N LEU A 119 -1.29 -20.65 13.95
CA LEU A 119 -0.76 -19.41 13.41
C LEU A 119 -1.79 -18.66 12.54
N PHE A 120 -2.34 -19.33 11.52
CA PHE A 120 -3.27 -18.67 10.60
C PHE A 120 -4.68 -18.51 11.15
N LYS A 121 -5.09 -19.36 12.10
CA LYS A 121 -6.46 -19.31 12.64
C LYS A 121 -6.66 -18.17 13.62
N TYR A 122 -5.65 -17.84 14.45
CA TYR A 122 -5.79 -16.78 15.45
C TYR A 122 -4.72 -15.68 15.36
N PRO A 123 -3.41 -15.92 15.60
CA PRO A 123 -2.48 -14.81 15.74
C PRO A 123 -2.33 -13.95 14.49
N VAL A 124 -2.26 -14.58 13.31
CA VAL A 124 -2.19 -13.86 12.05
C VAL A 124 -3.45 -13.02 11.83
N ARG A 125 -4.64 -13.61 12.00
CA ARG A 125 -5.92 -12.91 11.82
C ARG A 125 -5.99 -11.63 12.66
N ILE A 126 -5.56 -11.69 13.93
CA ILE A 126 -5.59 -10.54 14.84
C ILE A 126 -4.50 -9.52 14.48
N ALA A 127 -3.29 -9.98 14.16
CA ALA A 127 -2.18 -9.11 13.78
C ALA A 127 -2.43 -8.33 12.47
N PHE A 128 -3.35 -8.79 11.63
CA PHE A 128 -3.79 -8.12 10.40
C PHE A 128 -4.79 -6.97 10.63
N ASN A 129 -5.43 -6.87 11.80
CA ASN A 129 -6.45 -5.85 12.06
C ASN A 129 -5.98 -4.41 11.74
N PRO A 130 -4.77 -3.97 12.14
CA PRO A 130 -4.30 -2.63 11.80
C PRO A 130 -4.09 -2.42 10.30
N LEU A 131 -3.73 -3.48 9.55
CA LEU A 131 -3.59 -3.40 8.10
C LEU A 131 -4.94 -3.24 7.42
N ILE A 132 -5.96 -3.93 7.93
CA ILE A 132 -7.35 -3.75 7.50
C ILE A 132 -7.76 -2.28 7.66
N SER A 133 -7.49 -1.68 8.82
CA SER A 133 -7.81 -0.27 9.10
C SER A 133 -7.20 0.72 8.10
N THR A 134 -6.07 0.37 7.48
CA THR A 134 -5.41 1.24 6.48
C THR A 134 -6.02 1.16 5.09
N ILE A 135 -6.84 0.14 4.80
CA ILE A 135 -7.48 -0.04 3.48
C ILE A 135 -8.40 1.13 3.13
N GLY A 136 -8.97 1.81 4.12
CA GLY A 136 -9.82 2.97 3.90
C GLY A 136 -9.14 4.11 3.13
N TRP A 137 -7.81 4.20 3.20
CA TRP A 137 -7.03 5.19 2.46
C TRP A 137 -6.80 4.84 0.98
N LEU A 138 -7.12 3.61 0.56
CA LEU A 138 -6.93 3.21 -0.84
C LEU A 138 -7.85 3.98 -1.79
N LEU A 139 -9.09 4.28 -1.39
CA LEU A 139 -10.03 5.02 -2.23
C LEU A 139 -9.52 6.42 -2.63
N PRO A 140 -9.16 7.31 -1.68
CA PRO A 140 -8.60 8.60 -2.04
C PRO A 140 -7.26 8.45 -2.77
N ALA A 141 -6.42 7.48 -2.38
CA ALA A 141 -5.13 7.24 -3.02
C ALA A 141 -5.24 6.80 -4.49
N ILE A 142 -6.28 6.06 -4.88
CA ILE A 142 -6.53 5.68 -6.29
C ILE A 142 -6.82 6.92 -7.15
N ILE A 143 -7.54 7.91 -6.60
CA ILE A 143 -7.95 9.10 -7.35
C ILE A 143 -6.82 10.14 -7.39
N SER A 144 -6.25 10.50 -6.24
CA SER A 144 -5.14 11.47 -6.21
C SER A 144 -3.85 10.89 -6.80
N GLY A 145 -3.67 9.57 -6.66
CA GLY A 145 -2.36 8.97 -6.75
C GLY A 145 -1.42 9.50 -5.66
N GLU A 146 -0.17 9.08 -5.75
CA GLU A 146 0.92 9.70 -5.03
C GLU A 146 1.31 10.99 -5.78
N VAL A 147 0.98 12.16 -5.22
CA VAL A 147 1.09 13.46 -5.90
C VAL A 147 2.50 13.71 -6.44
N ILE A 148 3.53 13.50 -5.61
CA ILE A 148 4.91 13.79 -6.02
C ILE A 148 5.41 12.74 -7.02
N ILE A 149 5.06 11.46 -6.83
CA ILE A 149 5.45 10.37 -7.74
C ILE A 149 4.82 10.58 -9.12
N SER A 150 3.55 10.96 -9.17
CA SER A 150 2.85 11.26 -10.43
C SER A 150 3.42 12.48 -11.15
N VAL A 151 3.91 13.50 -10.44
CA VAL A 151 4.66 14.60 -11.06
C VAL A 151 5.97 14.09 -11.67
N VAL A 152 6.76 13.31 -10.91
CA VAL A 152 8.05 12.77 -11.39
C VAL A 152 7.86 11.87 -12.61
N LEU A 153 6.86 10.99 -12.59
CA LEU A 153 6.57 10.07 -13.67
C LEU A 153 5.69 10.68 -14.78
N SER A 154 5.36 11.98 -14.71
CA SER A 154 4.47 12.66 -15.67
C SER A 154 3.12 11.97 -15.87
N MET A 155 2.57 11.37 -14.81
CA MET A 155 1.31 10.63 -14.87
C MET A 155 0.10 11.58 -14.83
N PRO A 156 -0.93 11.33 -15.66
CA PRO A 156 -2.14 12.15 -15.69
C PRO A 156 -3.12 11.76 -14.57
N THR A 157 -2.75 11.99 -13.31
CA THR A 157 -3.62 11.76 -12.13
C THR A 157 -4.19 13.08 -11.59
N MET A 158 -5.02 13.01 -10.54
CA MET A 158 -5.54 14.23 -9.89
C MET A 158 -4.49 14.95 -9.02
N GLY A 159 -3.42 14.26 -8.61
CA GLY A 159 -2.35 14.85 -7.81
C GLY A 159 -1.67 16.05 -8.46
N PRO A 160 -1.11 15.92 -9.68
CA PRO A 160 -0.48 17.04 -10.37
C PRO A 160 -1.45 18.20 -10.63
N THR A 161 -2.72 17.90 -10.89
CA THR A 161 -3.78 18.91 -11.05
C THR A 161 -4.02 19.67 -9.76
N LEU A 162 -4.13 18.97 -8.62
CA LEU A 162 -4.26 19.58 -7.30
C LEU A 162 -3.06 20.48 -6.97
N LEU A 163 -1.84 20.00 -7.24
CA LEU A 163 -0.61 20.77 -7.03
C LEU A 163 -0.61 22.05 -7.86
N ARG A 164 -0.91 21.96 -9.16
CA ARG A 164 -0.99 23.12 -10.05
C ARG A 164 -2.06 24.12 -9.59
N ALA A 165 -3.24 23.64 -9.24
CA ALA A 165 -4.34 24.48 -8.74
C ALA A 165 -3.96 25.22 -7.45
N THR A 166 -3.21 24.55 -6.56
CA THR A 166 -2.71 25.15 -5.32
C THR A 166 -1.68 26.25 -5.62
N LEU A 167 -0.74 25.99 -6.52
CA LEU A 167 0.27 26.98 -6.93
C LEU A 167 -0.32 28.16 -7.68
N SER A 168 -1.35 27.95 -8.51
CA SER A 168 -2.07 28.99 -9.22
C SER A 168 -3.16 29.68 -8.40
N GLN A 169 -3.30 29.30 -7.12
CA GLN A 169 -4.33 29.79 -6.20
C GLN A 169 -5.78 29.65 -6.73
N ASP A 170 -6.05 28.62 -7.53
CA ASP A 170 -7.41 28.27 -7.94
C ASP A 170 -8.13 27.55 -6.79
N MET A 171 -8.64 28.35 -5.84
CA MET A 171 -9.28 27.84 -4.63
C MET A 171 -10.55 27.04 -4.90
N TYR A 172 -11.26 27.31 -6.01
CA TYR A 172 -12.46 26.56 -6.39
C TYR A 172 -12.09 25.14 -6.84
N LEU A 173 -11.06 25.00 -7.68
CA LEU A 173 -10.58 23.70 -8.12
C LEU A 173 -9.95 22.91 -6.96
N VAL A 174 -9.11 23.55 -6.15
CA VAL A 174 -8.53 22.93 -4.94
C VAL A 174 -9.64 22.45 -4.00
N GLY A 175 -10.60 23.31 -3.66
CA GLY A 175 -11.70 22.97 -2.78
C GLY A 175 -12.55 21.80 -3.30
N SER A 176 -12.82 21.77 -4.60
CA SER A 176 -13.58 20.70 -5.24
C SER A 176 -12.86 19.36 -5.17
N ILE A 177 -11.55 19.33 -5.48
CA ILE A 177 -10.74 18.11 -5.42
C ILE A 177 -10.64 17.62 -3.96
N VAL A 178 -10.35 18.53 -3.02
CA VAL A 178 -10.24 18.18 -1.59
C VAL A 178 -11.56 17.66 -1.03
N LEU A 179 -12.70 18.23 -1.43
CA LEU A 179 -14.01 17.75 -1.03
C LEU A 179 -14.25 16.31 -1.51
N ILE A 180 -13.97 16.01 -2.77
CA ILE A 180 -14.09 14.64 -3.33
C ILE A 180 -13.17 13.67 -2.56
N LEU A 181 -11.90 14.04 -2.37
CA LEU A 181 -10.94 13.19 -1.64
C LEU A 181 -11.37 12.97 -0.18
N SER A 182 -11.92 13.99 0.48
CA SER A 182 -12.43 13.89 1.85
C SER A 182 -13.63 12.96 1.92
N THR A 183 -14.59 13.09 0.99
CA THR A 183 -15.74 12.18 0.90
C THR A 183 -15.29 10.73 0.68
N LEU A 184 -14.35 10.49 -0.23
CA LEU A 184 -13.78 9.16 -0.47
C LEU A 184 -13.04 8.62 0.76
N THR A 185 -12.36 9.48 1.51
CA THR A 185 -11.68 9.10 2.76
C THR A 185 -12.70 8.65 3.81
N VAL A 186 -13.80 9.38 3.97
CA VAL A 186 -14.87 9.02 4.91
C VAL A 186 -15.52 7.70 4.50
N VAL A 187 -15.86 7.55 3.22
CA VAL A 187 -16.44 6.30 2.68
C VAL A 187 -15.47 5.13 2.86
N GLY A 188 -14.19 5.31 2.53
CA GLY A 188 -13.17 4.27 2.67
C GLY A 188 -12.95 3.87 4.13
N THR A 189 -12.89 4.84 5.03
CA THR A 189 -12.78 4.58 6.48
C THR A 189 -13.99 3.81 6.99
N LEU A 190 -15.21 4.20 6.60
CA LEU A 190 -16.43 3.48 6.97
C LEU A 190 -16.41 2.02 6.46
N LEU A 191 -16.00 1.79 5.21
CA LEU A 191 -15.87 0.45 4.65
C LEU A 191 -14.84 -0.39 5.41
N SER A 192 -13.72 0.24 5.77
CA SER A 192 -12.68 -0.38 6.58
C SER A 192 -13.18 -0.78 7.97
N ASP A 193 -13.94 0.08 8.64
CA ASP A 193 -14.50 -0.19 9.97
C ASP A 193 -15.56 -1.31 9.91
N ILE A 194 -16.42 -1.32 8.89
CA ILE A 194 -17.38 -2.40 8.67
C ILE A 194 -16.66 -3.73 8.45
N TYR A 195 -15.63 -3.74 7.61
CA TYR A 195 -14.85 -4.95 7.35
C TYR A 195 -14.11 -5.41 8.60
N LEU A 196 -13.56 -4.50 9.40
CA LEU A 196 -12.92 -4.81 10.67
C LEU A 196 -13.91 -5.43 11.67
N ALA A 197 -15.12 -4.86 11.81
CA ALA A 197 -16.17 -5.40 12.68
C ALA A 197 -16.66 -6.79 12.26
N TRP A 198 -16.61 -7.10 10.96
CA TRP A 198 -16.89 -8.43 10.43
C TRP A 198 -15.71 -9.40 10.61
N ALA A 199 -14.49 -8.93 10.37
CA ALA A 199 -13.27 -9.73 10.44
C ALA A 199 -12.88 -10.08 11.89
N ASP A 200 -13.18 -9.23 12.86
CA ASP A 200 -12.95 -9.50 14.28
C ASP A 200 -14.23 -9.39 15.12
N PRO A 201 -14.87 -10.53 15.45
CA PRO A 201 -16.06 -10.55 16.29
C PRO A 201 -15.80 -10.09 17.74
N ARG A 202 -14.54 -9.97 18.22
CA ARG A 202 -14.23 -9.45 19.56
C ARG A 202 -14.59 -7.97 19.71
N ILE A 203 -14.48 -7.20 18.63
CA ILE A 203 -14.87 -5.78 18.59
C ILE A 203 -16.37 -5.63 18.86
N ARG A 204 -17.18 -6.64 18.52
CA ARG A 204 -18.63 -6.65 18.79
C ARG A 204 -18.94 -6.89 20.28
N PHE A 205 -18.07 -7.57 21.03
CA PHE A 205 -18.33 -7.94 22.43
C PHE A 205 -17.95 -6.85 23.45
N GLU A 206 -17.08 -5.89 23.11
CA GLU A 206 -16.85 -4.71 23.97
C GLU A 206 -18.08 -3.78 24.03
N SER A 207 -18.85 -3.70 22.93
CA SER A 207 -20.09 -2.91 22.89
C SER A 207 -21.24 -3.51 23.71
N THR A 208 -21.17 -4.79 24.08
CA THR A 208 -22.21 -5.48 24.86
C THR A 208 -21.81 -5.71 26.32
N GLY A 209 -20.67 -5.15 26.75
CA GLY A 209 -20.21 -5.16 28.14
C GLY A 209 -20.76 -3.98 28.94
N LYS A 210 -22.07 -3.95 29.18
CA LYS A 210 -22.71 -3.26 30.31
C LYS A 210 -23.75 -4.18 30.92
#